data_AF-A0A5Q0LAF3-F1
#
_entry.id   AF-A0A5Q0LAF3-F1
#
_cell.length_a   1.000
_cell.length_b   1.000
_cell.length_c   1.000
_cell.angle_alpha   90.00
_cell.angle_beta   90.00
_cell.angle_gamma   90.00
#
_symmetry.space_group_name_H-M   'P 1'
#
loop_
_entity.id
_entity.type
_entity.pdbx_description
1 polymer ?
#
loop_
_entity_poly.entity_id
_entity_poly.type
_entity_poly.pdbx_seq_one_letter_code
_entity_poly.pdbx_strand_id
1 'polypeptide(L)' 'MLDTQRRRGPTARGRSRWAHRIARTYSLTLPEARAELRRLAAHGWQAWEFHTRFAGARKDDNT' A
#
# COMPACT_ATOMS: atom_id res chain seq x y z
N MET A 1 -23.33 -14.39 -16.40
CA MET A 1 -23.06 -13.33 -15.40
C MET A 1 -22.19 -13.93 -14.31
N LEU A 2 -20.88 -13.64 -14.29
CA LEU A 2 -20.08 -13.71 -13.06
C LEU A 2 -19.06 -12.57 -13.13
N ASP A 3 -19.35 -11.56 -12.33
CA ASP A 3 -18.66 -10.29 -12.27
C ASP A 3 -17.30 -10.43 -11.57
N THR A 4 -16.30 -9.74 -12.13
CA THR A 4 -15.39 -8.88 -11.35
C THR A 4 -14.46 -9.54 -10.34
N GLN A 5 -13.19 -9.73 -10.76
CA GLN A 5 -11.98 -9.21 -10.07
C GLN A 5 -10.71 -9.84 -10.65
N ARG A 6 -10.28 -9.37 -11.83
CA ARG A 6 -8.87 -9.50 -12.20
C ARG A 6 -8.09 -8.50 -11.35
N ARG A 7 -7.55 -9.03 -10.24
CA ARG A 7 -6.69 -8.43 -9.22
C ARG A 7 -5.60 -7.58 -9.87
N ARG A 8 -5.86 -6.29 -10.04
CA ARG A 8 -4.86 -5.32 -10.48
C ARG A 8 -4.06 -4.93 -9.24
N GLY A 9 -2.79 -5.34 -9.21
CA GLY A 9 -1.83 -4.78 -8.26
C GLY A 9 -1.82 -3.25 -8.32
N PRO A 10 -1.20 -2.57 -7.35
CA PRO A 10 -1.27 -1.12 -7.24
C PRO A 10 -0.83 -0.46 -8.57
N THR A 11 -1.71 0.39 -9.11
CA THR A 11 -1.43 1.21 -10.31
C THR A 11 -0.21 2.10 -10.06
N ALA A 12 0.43 2.64 -11.10
CA ALA A 12 1.61 3.50 -10.94
C ALA A 12 1.39 4.66 -9.95
N ARG A 13 0.19 5.26 -9.93
CA ARG A 13 -0.23 6.27 -8.93
C ARG A 13 -0.43 5.70 -7.53
N GLY A 14 -0.98 4.49 -7.40
CA GLY A 14 -1.13 3.80 -6.12
C GLY A 14 0.21 3.42 -5.48
N ARG A 15 1.20 3.04 -6.30
CA ARG A 15 2.55 2.69 -5.84
C ARG A 15 3.25 3.87 -5.16
N SER A 16 3.14 5.08 -5.71
CA SER A 16 3.73 6.28 -5.12
C SER A 16 3.09 6.65 -3.77
N ARG A 17 1.79 6.42 -3.59
CA ARG A 17 1.13 6.66 -2.28
C ARG A 17 1.55 5.65 -1.23
N TRP A 18 1.65 4.37 -1.60
CA TRP A 18 2.11 3.33 -0.67
C TRP A 18 3.57 3.51 -0.26
N ALA A 19 4.45 3.88 -1.19
CA ALA A 19 5.84 4.17 -0.85
C ALA A 19 5.96 5.29 0.20
N HIS A 20 5.18 6.38 0.09
CA HIS A 20 5.19 7.43 1.12
C HIS A 20 4.66 6.96 2.48
N ARG A 21 3.65 6.08 2.50
CA ARG A 21 3.12 5.53 3.76
C ARG A 21 4.12 4.59 4.42
N ILE A 22 4.71 3.68 3.65
CA ILE A 22 5.76 2.77 4.11
C ILE A 22 6.97 3.56 4.65
N ALA A 23 7.38 4.61 3.94
CA ALA A 23 8.45 5.52 4.37
C ALA A 23 8.17 6.10 5.77
N ARG A 24 6.94 6.58 6.01
CA ARG A 24 6.54 7.11 7.33
C ARG A 24 6.42 6.04 8.41
N THR A 25 5.91 4.86 8.09
CA THR A 25 5.70 3.77 9.06
C THR A 25 7.02 3.14 9.52
N TYR A 26 7.99 2.99 8.62
CA TYR A 26 9.27 2.35 8.91
C TYR A 26 10.44 3.34 9.03
N SER A 27 10.16 4.65 9.01
CA SER A 27 11.19 5.71 8.99
C SER A 27 12.25 5.51 7.90
N LEU A 28 11.81 5.07 6.72
CA LEU A 28 12.66 4.81 5.56
C LEU A 28 12.69 6.02 4.63
N THR A 29 13.75 6.14 3.85
CA THR A 29 13.79 7.06 2.71
C THR A 29 12.83 6.60 1.61
N LEU A 30 12.45 7.50 0.69
CA LEU A 30 11.54 7.16 -0.40
C LEU A 30 12.08 6.05 -1.35
N PRO A 31 13.39 6.02 -1.70
CA PRO A 31 13.97 4.91 -2.46
C PRO A 31 13.85 3.56 -1.74
N GLU A 32 14.14 3.52 -0.43
CA GLU A 32 14.04 2.31 0.39
C GLU A 32 12.59 1.84 0.50
N ALA A 33 11.66 2.76 0.75
CA ALA A 33 10.23 2.42 0.81
C ALA A 33 9.68 1.92 -0.54
N ARG A 34 10.25 2.37 -1.67
CA ARG A 34 9.94 1.80 -3.00
C ARG A 34 10.49 0.39 -3.16
N ALA A 35 11.69 0.11 -2.65
CA ALA A 35 12.25 -1.24 -2.64
C ALA A 35 11.39 -2.17 -1.80
N GLU A 36 10.98 -1.73 -0.61
CA GLU A 36 10.10 -2.50 0.28
C GLU A 36 8.71 -2.72 -0.32
N LEU A 37 8.13 -1.70 -0.95
CA LEU A 37 6.86 -1.87 -1.69
C LEU A 37 6.97 -2.94 -2.79
N ARG A 38 8.08 -2.98 -3.54
CA ARG A 38 8.32 -4.02 -4.55
C ARG A 38 8.48 -5.39 -3.91
N ARG A 39 9.20 -5.49 -2.79
CA ARG A 39 9.37 -6.72 -2.02
C ARG A 39 8.02 -7.27 -1.58
N LEU A 40 7.19 -6.46 -0.93
CA LEU A 40 5.85 -6.85 -0.49
C LEU A 40 4.96 -7.29 -1.66
N ALA A 41 4.97 -6.54 -2.76
CA ALA A 41 4.26 -6.93 -3.97
C ALA A 41 4.76 -8.27 -4.57
N ALA A 42 6.06 -8.54 -4.51
CA ALA A 42 6.65 -9.81 -4.96
C ALA A 42 6.28 -10.98 -4.02
N HIS A 43 6.06 -10.72 -2.73
CA HIS A 43 5.49 -11.69 -1.78
C HIS A 43 3.98 -11.89 -1.94
N GLY A 44 3.36 -11.32 -2.98
CA GLY A 44 1.94 -11.53 -3.30
C GLY A 44 0.98 -10.58 -2.61
N TRP A 45 1.49 -9.57 -1.88
CA TRP A 45 0.65 -8.62 -1.17
C TRP A 45 -0.29 -7.88 -2.13
N GLN A 46 -1.57 -7.91 -1.78
CA GLN A 46 -2.65 -7.24 -2.50
C GLN A 46 -2.91 -5.85 -1.93
N ALA A 47 -3.59 -5.01 -2.71
CA ALA A 47 -3.90 -3.63 -2.31
C ALA A 47 -4.62 -3.53 -0.95
N TRP A 48 -5.52 -4.47 -0.64
CA TRP A 48 -6.25 -4.49 0.63
C TRP A 48 -5.33 -4.75 1.84
N GLU A 49 -4.28 -5.56 1.69
CA GLU A 49 -3.30 -5.82 2.75
C GLU A 49 -2.49 -4.55 3.06
N PHE A 50 -2.13 -3.79 2.03
CA PHE A 50 -1.51 -2.47 2.23
C PHE A 50 -2.46 -1.50 2.93
N HIS A 51 -3.76 -1.56 2.63
CA HIS A 51 -4.77 -0.78 3.35
C HIS A 51 -4.83 -1.14 4.82
N THR A 52 -4.93 -2.42 5.17
CA THR A 52 -4.98 -2.85 6.58
C THR A 52 -3.70 -2.49 7.34
N ARG A 53 -2.53 -2.62 6.71
CA ARG A 53 -1.23 -2.45 7.36
C ARG A 53 -0.77 -0.98 7.42
N PHE A 54 -1.04 -0.19 6.38
CA PHE A 54 -0.43 1.13 6.19
C PHE A 54 -1.42 2.25 5.92
N ALA A 55 -2.72 1.98 5.72
CA ALA A 55 -3.70 3.04 5.88
C ALA A 55 -3.83 3.30 7.37
N GLY A 56 -2.86 4.06 7.92
CA GLY A 56 -2.87 4.50 9.30
C GLY A 56 -4.29 4.92 9.68
N ALA A 57 -4.69 4.51 10.90
CA ALA A 57 -6.02 4.68 11.45
C ALA A 57 -6.69 5.89 10.82
N ARG A 58 -7.80 5.65 10.10
CA ARG A 58 -8.65 6.76 9.71
C ARG A 58 -8.85 7.57 10.98
N LYS A 59 -8.65 8.87 10.85
CA LYS A 59 -8.91 9.85 11.89
C LYS A 59 -10.38 9.68 12.28
N ASP A 60 -10.66 8.76 13.17
CA ASP A 60 -11.87 8.70 13.98
C ASP A 60 -11.65 9.69 15.13
N ASP A 61 -11.42 10.96 14.77
CA ASP A 61 -11.88 12.08 15.59
C ASP A 61 -13.34 12.27 15.16
N ASN A 62 -14.22 11.43 15.69
CA ASN A 62 -15.63 11.80 15.77
C ASN A 62 -15.77 12.64 17.05
N THR A 63 -15.55 13.94 16.89
CA THR A 63 -16.09 14.97 17.80
C THR A 63 -17.60 15.04 17.62
#